data_AF-A0A6G8CEC4-F1
#
_entry.id   AF-A0A6G8CEC4-F1
#
_cell.length_a   1.000
_cell.length_b   1.000
_cell.length_c   1.000
_cell.angle_alpha   90.00
_cell.angle_beta   90.00
_cell.angle_gamma   90.00
#
_symmetry.space_group_name_H-M   'P 1'
#
loop_
_entity.id
_entity.type
_entity.pdbx_description
1 polymer ?
#
loop_
_entity_poly.entity_id
_entity_poly.type
_entity_poly.pdbx_seq_one_letter_code
_entity_poly.pdbx_strand_id
1 'polypeptide(L)'
;MRKPFIMLLYTSFIATSVACEKEDDLSQECVSVTILGTTCEGATLLQLYTAVPIGSSVYFSGDMGAPTPGTPAVAATYANVVKTFTPLPTLYRGEAQWFFKLRLASSEERIERFCTANKMWYDAPQVIVTDSSTVCRSSRSK
;
A
#
# COMPACT_ATOMS: atom_id res chain seq x y z
N MET A 1 14.40 52.40 47.65
CA MET A 1 14.36 52.26 46.17
C MET A 1 13.78 50.89 45.83
N ARG A 2 12.92 50.82 44.81
CA ARG A 2 12.06 49.68 44.42
C ARG A 2 12.79 48.71 43.47
N LYS A 3 12.54 47.40 43.68
CA LYS A 3 12.35 46.30 42.68
C LYS A 3 13.62 45.64 42.02
N PRO A 4 13.55 44.42 41.42
CA PRO A 4 13.34 43.07 42.02
C PRO A 4 14.05 41.91 41.23
N PHE A 5 13.62 40.64 41.44
CA PHE A 5 13.53 39.52 40.45
C PHE A 5 14.82 38.72 40.10
N ILE A 6 14.88 37.40 39.84
CA ILE A 6 13.97 36.23 39.70
C ILE A 6 14.77 34.95 39.98
N MET A 7 14.12 33.99 40.63
CA MET A 7 14.51 32.58 40.79
C MET A 7 14.22 31.80 39.50
N LEU A 8 15.14 30.98 38.98
CA LEU A 8 14.83 30.00 37.93
C LEU A 8 15.60 28.69 38.14
N LEU A 9 14.93 27.73 38.78
CA LEU A 9 15.12 26.30 38.55
C LEU A 9 14.78 25.99 37.08
N TYR A 10 15.57 25.17 36.40
CA TYR A 10 15.05 24.33 35.31
C TYR A 10 15.73 22.96 35.30
N THR A 11 15.00 21.99 35.85
CA THR A 11 15.04 20.57 35.50
C THR A 11 14.46 20.40 34.09
N SER A 12 15.21 19.76 33.19
CA SER A 12 14.68 19.30 31.89
C SER A 12 15.31 17.93 31.60
N PHE A 13 14.66 16.86 32.05
CA PHE A 13 13.76 15.99 31.27
C PHE A 13 14.50 15.19 30.19
N ILE A 14 14.62 13.90 30.50
CA ILE A 14 14.99 12.80 29.61
C ILE A 14 13.96 12.78 28.48
N ALA A 15 14.39 13.09 27.26
CA ALA A 15 13.60 12.87 26.07
C ALA A 15 13.61 11.37 25.74
N THR A 16 12.68 10.61 26.31
CA THR A 16 12.29 9.33 25.74
C THR A 16 11.54 9.63 24.45
N SER A 17 12.23 9.59 23.33
CA SER A 17 11.61 9.58 22.01
C SER A 17 10.85 8.26 21.87
N VAL A 18 9.61 8.25 22.35
CA VAL A 18 8.62 7.29 21.86
C VAL A 18 8.42 7.68 20.41
N ALA A 19 9.11 6.97 19.51
CA ALA A 19 8.78 6.98 18.10
C ALA A 19 7.35 6.45 18.02
N CYS A 20 6.39 7.37 18.00
CA CYS A 20 5.02 7.05 17.68
C CYS A 20 5.05 6.65 16.21
N GLU A 21 5.14 5.35 15.94
CA GLU A 21 4.77 4.80 14.64
C GLU A 21 3.35 5.30 14.39
N LYS A 22 3.23 6.29 13.49
CA LYS A 22 1.96 6.55 12.84
C LYS A 22 1.67 5.28 12.07
N GLU A 23 0.85 4.40 12.64
CA GLU A 23 0.16 3.39 11.85
C GLU A 23 -0.48 4.12 10.68
N ASP A 24 -0.06 3.75 9.47
CA ASP A 24 -0.54 4.36 8.24
C ASP A 24 -2.07 4.42 8.24
N ASP A 25 -2.57 5.64 8.04
CA ASP A 25 -3.97 6.08 8.09
C ASP A 25 -4.90 5.33 7.10
N LEU A 26 -4.34 4.46 6.25
CA LEU A 26 -5.07 3.68 5.26
C LEU A 26 -5.73 2.41 5.81
N SER A 27 -5.36 1.95 7.01
CA SER A 27 -5.93 0.73 7.59
C SER A 27 -7.46 0.80 7.80
N GLN A 28 -8.01 2.03 7.84
CA GLN A 28 -9.43 2.28 8.12
C GLN A 28 -10.26 2.66 6.86
N GLU A 29 -9.63 3.06 5.76
CA GLU A 29 -10.31 3.50 4.54
C GLU A 29 -10.38 2.39 3.47
N CYS A 30 -11.54 2.28 2.79
CA CYS A 30 -11.69 1.39 1.64
C CYS A 30 -11.06 2.05 0.40
N VAL A 31 -9.95 1.50 -0.08
CA VAL A 31 -9.23 2.03 -1.25
C VAL A 31 -9.74 1.34 -2.50
N SER A 32 -10.12 2.13 -3.52
CA SER A 32 -10.45 1.60 -4.83
C SER A 32 -9.17 1.13 -5.53
N VAL A 33 -9.19 -0.07 -6.09
CA VAL A 33 -8.03 -0.64 -6.76
C VAL A 33 -8.36 -1.21 -8.13
N THR A 34 -7.36 -1.17 -9.01
CA THR A 34 -7.33 -1.94 -10.26
C THR A 34 -6.19 -2.95 -10.18
N ILE A 35 -6.47 -4.18 -10.58
CA ILE A 35 -5.44 -5.21 -10.72
C ILE A 35 -4.72 -4.98 -12.04
N LEU A 36 -3.39 -4.84 -11.97
CA LEU A 36 -2.56 -4.69 -13.16
C LEU A 36 -2.07 -6.03 -13.67
N GLY A 37 -1.66 -6.93 -12.78
CA GLY A 37 -1.15 -8.24 -13.18
C GLY A 37 -0.38 -8.92 -12.05
N THR A 38 0.44 -9.90 -12.41
CA THR A 38 1.29 -10.62 -11.46
C THR A 38 2.77 -10.38 -11.73
N THR A 39 3.53 -10.29 -10.63
CA THR A 39 4.99 -10.30 -10.64
C THR A 39 5.51 -11.73 -10.82
N CYS A 40 6.77 -11.86 -11.22
CA CYS A 40 7.44 -13.15 -11.31
C CYS A 40 7.65 -13.85 -9.94
N GLU A 41 7.55 -13.12 -8.83
CA GLU A 41 7.59 -13.66 -7.45
C GLU A 41 6.26 -14.28 -7.01
N GLY A 42 5.20 -14.06 -7.79
CA GLY A 42 3.83 -14.47 -7.46
C GLY A 42 3.03 -13.41 -6.69
N ALA A 43 3.55 -12.20 -6.47
CA ALA A 43 2.74 -11.10 -5.95
C ALA A 43 1.78 -10.55 -7.01
N THR A 44 0.61 -10.10 -6.57
CA THR A 44 -0.34 -9.33 -7.39
C THR A 44 0.02 -7.85 -7.33
N LEU A 45 0.04 -7.18 -8.49
CA LEU A 45 0.19 -5.74 -8.61
C LEU A 45 -1.17 -5.04 -8.59
N LEU A 46 -1.31 -4.07 -7.70
CA LEU A 46 -2.52 -3.28 -7.53
C LEU A 46 -2.19 -1.81 -7.77
N GLN A 47 -2.96 -1.16 -8.65
CA GLN A 47 -2.99 0.29 -8.74
C GLN A 47 -4.03 0.82 -7.76
N LEU A 48 -3.63 1.72 -6.86
CA LEU A 48 -4.51 2.31 -5.86
C LEU A 48 -5.02 3.68 -6.30
N TYR A 49 -6.33 3.91 -6.19
CA TYR A 49 -6.96 5.22 -6.36
C TYR A 49 -7.33 5.78 -4.99
N THR A 50 -6.39 6.50 -4.39
CA THR A 50 -6.53 7.17 -3.09
C THR A 50 -5.90 8.56 -3.14
N ALA A 51 -6.34 9.46 -2.26
CA ALA A 51 -5.77 10.79 -2.09
C ALA A 51 -4.37 10.76 -1.44
N VAL A 52 -4.08 9.73 -0.64
CA VAL A 52 -2.80 9.56 0.07
C VAL A 52 -2.04 8.39 -0.59
N PRO A 53 -1.13 8.65 -1.54
CA PRO A 53 -0.41 7.59 -2.23
C PRO A 53 0.62 6.93 -1.30
N ILE A 54 0.61 5.60 -1.26
CA ILE A 54 1.59 4.77 -0.56
C ILE A 54 2.36 3.83 -1.49
N GLY A 55 2.00 3.82 -2.78
CA GLY A 55 2.66 3.04 -3.81
C GLY A 55 3.74 3.82 -4.55
N SER A 56 4.38 3.13 -5.49
CA SER A 56 5.41 3.69 -6.38
C SER A 56 4.90 3.80 -7.81
N SER A 57 5.61 4.56 -8.65
CA SER A 57 5.38 4.51 -10.09
C SER A 57 6.08 3.30 -10.69
N VAL A 58 5.33 2.47 -11.42
CA VAL A 58 5.84 1.22 -12.00
C VAL A 58 5.53 1.19 -13.50
N TYR A 59 6.56 0.96 -14.31
CA TYR A 59 6.36 0.62 -15.72
C TYR A 59 5.93 -0.84 -15.82
N PHE A 60 4.68 -1.07 -16.22
CA PHE A 60 4.11 -2.39 -16.41
C PHE A 60 4.15 -2.76 -17.89
N SER A 61 4.64 -3.96 -18.22
CA SER A 61 4.73 -4.45 -19.60
C SER A 61 4.06 -5.82 -19.82
N GLY A 62 3.30 -6.31 -18.85
CA GLY A 62 2.61 -7.61 -18.90
C GLY A 62 2.78 -8.45 -17.63
N ASP A 63 2.01 -9.54 -17.54
CA ASP A 63 2.15 -10.53 -16.47
C ASP A 63 3.51 -11.21 -16.56
N MET A 64 4.21 -11.27 -15.43
CA MET A 64 5.48 -12.01 -15.30
C MET A 64 5.31 -13.32 -14.54
N GLY A 65 4.21 -13.44 -13.76
CA GLY A 65 3.80 -14.65 -13.05
C GLY A 65 2.69 -15.41 -13.78
N ALA A 66 1.70 -15.89 -13.03
CA ALA A 66 0.51 -16.52 -13.60
C ALA A 66 -0.31 -15.48 -14.40
N PRO A 67 -0.86 -15.85 -15.57
CA PRO A 67 -1.71 -14.95 -16.35
C PRO A 67 -2.90 -14.46 -15.52
N THR A 68 -3.11 -13.14 -15.49
CA THR A 68 -4.28 -12.56 -14.83
C THR A 68 -5.43 -12.48 -15.83
N PRO A 69 -6.59 -13.13 -15.58
CA PRO A 69 -7.71 -13.10 -16.52
C PRO A 69 -8.32 -11.70 -16.57
N GLY A 70 -8.92 -11.33 -17.72
CA GLY A 70 -9.59 -10.03 -17.91
C GLY A 70 -9.00 -9.21 -19.06
N THR A 71 -9.38 -7.94 -19.16
CA THR A 71 -8.93 -7.03 -20.22
C THR A 71 -7.44 -6.75 -20.06
N PRO A 72 -6.58 -6.99 -21.07
CA PRO A 72 -5.15 -6.75 -20.95
C PRO A 72 -4.80 -5.33 -20.51
N ALA A 73 -3.84 -5.21 -19.60
CA ALA A 73 -3.32 -3.92 -19.18
C ALA A 73 -2.36 -3.43 -20.26
N VAL A 74 -2.38 -2.12 -20.51
CA VAL A 74 -1.55 -1.51 -21.54
C VAL A 74 -0.12 -1.40 -21.03
N ALA A 75 0.87 -1.57 -21.91
CA ALA A 75 2.26 -1.29 -21.55
C ALA A 75 2.43 0.20 -21.28
N ALA A 76 2.59 0.58 -20.02
CA ALA A 76 2.60 1.97 -19.56
C ALA A 76 3.17 2.10 -18.14
N THR A 77 3.49 3.34 -17.75
CA THR A 77 3.78 3.68 -16.35
C THR A 77 2.48 3.93 -15.60
N TYR A 78 2.25 3.15 -14.55
CA TYR A 78 1.13 3.29 -13.64
C TYR A 78 1.61 3.93 -12.34
N ALA A 79 0.85 4.90 -11.82
CA ALA A 79 1.16 5.56 -10.55
C ALA A 79 0.54 4.81 -9.37
N ASN A 80 1.11 5.00 -8.17
CA ASN A 80 0.57 4.48 -6.91
C ASN A 80 0.34 2.96 -6.94
N VAL A 81 1.31 2.24 -7.47
CA VAL A 81 1.29 0.78 -7.56
C VAL A 81 1.90 0.19 -6.29
N VAL A 82 1.20 -0.80 -5.74
CA VAL A 82 1.64 -1.64 -4.63
C VAL A 82 1.65 -3.11 -5.06
N LYS A 83 2.36 -3.95 -4.31
CA LYS A 83 2.30 -5.40 -4.47
C LYS A 83 1.73 -6.07 -3.23
N THR A 84 0.99 -7.16 -3.41
CA THR A 84 0.51 -7.97 -2.30
C THR A 84 0.68 -9.46 -2.58
N PHE A 85 1.02 -10.20 -1.53
CA PHE A 85 1.02 -11.66 -1.51
C PHE A 85 -0.20 -12.22 -0.78
N THR A 86 -1.04 -11.35 -0.21
CA THR A 86 -2.32 -11.77 0.35
C THR A 86 -3.15 -12.41 -0.75
N PRO A 87 -3.66 -13.64 -0.55
CA PRO A 87 -4.59 -14.25 -1.49
C PRO A 87 -5.81 -13.35 -1.67
N LEU A 88 -6.05 -12.94 -2.92
CA LEU A 88 -7.24 -12.19 -3.28
C LEU A 88 -8.32 -13.18 -3.75
N PRO A 89 -9.62 -12.80 -3.69
CA PRO A 89 -10.66 -13.56 -4.38
C PRO A 89 -10.35 -13.71 -5.88
N THR A 90 -11.13 -14.51 -6.61
CA THR A 90 -10.97 -14.55 -8.08
C THR A 90 -11.40 -13.20 -8.66
N LEU A 91 -10.44 -12.41 -9.12
CA LEU A 91 -10.66 -11.07 -9.64
C LEU A 91 -10.15 -10.96 -11.08
N TYR A 92 -10.86 -10.19 -11.90
CA TYR A 92 -10.45 -9.92 -13.27
C TYR A 92 -9.72 -8.58 -13.38
N ARG A 93 -8.68 -8.57 -14.21
CA ARG A 93 -7.99 -7.36 -14.64
C ARG A 93 -8.98 -6.42 -15.33
N GLY A 94 -8.85 -5.13 -15.02
CA GLY A 94 -9.64 -4.08 -15.66
C GLY A 94 -11.11 -4.03 -15.24
N GLU A 95 -11.58 -4.93 -14.36
CA GLU A 95 -12.87 -4.73 -13.71
C GLU A 95 -12.81 -3.48 -12.82
N ALA A 96 -13.79 -2.61 -13.03
CA ALA A 96 -13.85 -1.30 -12.41
C ALA A 96 -14.15 -1.44 -10.91
N GLN A 97 -13.09 -1.26 -10.12
CA GLN A 97 -13.12 -0.88 -8.71
C GLN A 97 -13.47 -1.99 -7.73
N TRP A 98 -12.44 -2.77 -7.39
CA TRP A 98 -12.42 -3.50 -6.13
C TRP A 98 -12.12 -2.52 -5.00
N PHE A 99 -12.70 -2.74 -3.84
CA PHE A 99 -12.42 -1.92 -2.66
C PHE A 99 -11.80 -2.80 -1.59
N PHE A 100 -10.61 -2.42 -1.13
CA PHE A 100 -9.87 -3.15 -0.11
C PHE A 100 -9.53 -2.24 1.05
N LYS A 101 -9.56 -2.82 2.25
CA LYS A 101 -8.77 -2.29 3.36
C LYS A 101 -7.37 -2.86 3.26
N LEU A 102 -6.39 -1.99 3.37
CA LEU A 102 -4.99 -2.33 3.18
C LEU A 102 -4.11 -1.55 4.13
N ARG A 103 -2.96 -2.12 4.45
CA ARG A 103 -1.90 -1.45 5.22
C ARG A 103 -0.54 -1.85 4.66
N LEU A 104 0.48 -1.04 4.92
CA LEU A 104 1.85 -1.46 4.64
C LEU A 104 2.17 -2.75 5.44
N ALA A 105 2.91 -3.66 4.80
CA ALA A 105 3.45 -4.82 5.47
C ALA A 105 4.54 -4.39 6.46
N SER A 106 4.51 -4.92 7.68
CA SER A 106 5.61 -4.71 8.63
C SER A 106 6.88 -5.39 8.13
N SER A 107 8.03 -5.07 8.73
CA SER A 107 9.31 -5.69 8.36
C SER A 107 9.28 -7.22 8.48
N GLU A 108 8.54 -7.78 9.45
CA GLU A 108 8.40 -9.23 9.62
C GLU A 108 7.46 -9.89 8.60
N GLU A 109 6.55 -9.11 8.00
CA GLU A 109 5.57 -9.59 7.02
C GLU A 109 6.04 -9.42 5.57
N ARG A 110 7.11 -8.65 5.35
CA ARG A 110 7.69 -8.48 4.03
C ARG A 110 8.19 -9.81 3.51
N ILE A 111 7.70 -10.16 2.32
CA ILE A 111 8.10 -11.38 1.63
C ILE A 111 9.14 -10.98 0.61
N GLU A 112 10.38 -11.37 0.89
CA GLU A 112 11.49 -11.27 -0.06
C GLU A 112 11.55 -12.56 -0.87
N ARG A 113 11.15 -12.47 -2.14
CA ARG A 113 11.28 -13.54 -3.14
C ARG A 113 12.16 -13.03 -4.26
N PHE A 114 12.73 -13.93 -5.03
CA PHE A 114 13.64 -13.56 -6.12
C PHE A 114 13.15 -14.08 -7.46
N CYS A 115 13.20 -13.21 -8.47
CA CYS A 115 12.97 -13.60 -9.85
C CYS A 115 14.24 -14.11 -10.51
N THR A 116 14.07 -14.86 -11.60
CA THR A 116 15.18 -15.20 -12.49
C THR A 116 15.65 -13.96 -13.23
N ALA A 117 16.95 -13.87 -13.54
CA ALA A 117 17.58 -12.70 -14.14
C ALA A 117 16.93 -12.19 -15.45
N ASN A 118 16.17 -13.05 -16.15
CA ASN A 118 15.51 -12.72 -17.41
C ASN A 118 14.05 -12.24 -17.26
N LYS A 119 13.54 -12.10 -16.03
CA LYS A 119 12.19 -11.57 -15.79
C LYS A 119 12.28 -10.20 -15.13
N MET A 120 11.46 -9.27 -15.61
CA MET A 120 11.39 -7.94 -15.03
C MET A 120 10.85 -8.02 -13.60
N TRP A 121 11.60 -7.41 -12.68
CA TRP A 121 11.12 -7.14 -11.34
C TRP A 121 10.29 -5.87 -11.34
N TYR A 122 9.08 -5.96 -10.81
CA TYR A 122 8.27 -4.79 -10.52
C TYR A 122 8.52 -4.41 -9.07
N ASP A 123 9.27 -3.33 -8.86
CA ASP A 123 9.54 -2.81 -7.52
C ASP A 123 8.39 -1.91 -7.08
N ALA A 124 7.69 -2.34 -6.04
CA ALA A 124 6.55 -1.66 -5.47
C ALA A 124 6.45 -1.98 -3.97
N PRO A 125 5.95 -1.04 -3.14
CA PRO A 125 5.72 -1.28 -1.71
C PRO A 125 4.80 -2.47 -1.48
N GLN A 126 5.12 -3.29 -0.48
CA GLN A 126 4.30 -4.43 -0.12
C GLN A 126 3.18 -4.02 0.86
N VAL A 127 1.95 -4.43 0.55
CA VAL A 127 0.78 -4.23 1.41
C VAL A 127 0.14 -5.56 1.81
N ILE A 128 -0.50 -5.56 2.96
CA ILE A 128 -1.39 -6.62 3.43
C ILE A 128 -2.83 -6.19 3.19
N VAL A 129 -3.60 -7.01 2.48
CA VAL A 129 -5.05 -6.82 2.32
C VAL A 129 -5.73 -7.47 3.52
N THR A 130 -6.45 -6.67 4.31
CA THR A 130 -7.04 -7.11 5.58
C THR A 130 -8.52 -7.43 5.48
N ASP A 131 -9.22 -6.86 4.49
CA ASP A 131 -10.62 -7.18 4.18
C ASP A 131 -10.83 -7.06 2.66
N SER A 132 -11.41 -8.11 2.08
CA SER A 132 -11.78 -8.22 0.68
C SER A 132 -13.26 -8.57 0.58
N SER A 133 -14.14 -7.60 0.79
CA SER A 133 -15.58 -7.86 0.74
C SER A 133 -16.37 -6.70 0.16
N THR A 134 -17.53 -7.06 -0.42
CA THR A 134 -18.63 -6.18 -0.82
C THR A 134 -19.13 -5.24 0.28
N VAL A 135 -18.62 -5.31 1.51
CA VAL A 135 -18.94 -4.40 2.61
C VAL A 135 -18.36 -3.00 2.37
N CYS A 136 -17.31 -2.88 1.55
CA CYS A 136 -16.87 -1.60 1.02
C CYS A 136 -17.72 -1.10 -0.17
N ARG A 137 -18.84 -1.75 -0.55
CA ARG A 137 -19.77 -1.19 -1.55
C ARG A 137 -20.33 0.12 -1.02
N SER A 138 -19.70 1.21 -1.47
CA SER A 138 -20.25 2.56 -1.57
C SER A 138 -21.38 2.84 -0.58
N SER A 139 -21.03 3.37 0.57
CA SER A 139 -21.96 4.05 1.48
C SER A 139 -22.59 5.32 0.87
N ARG A 140 -22.79 5.37 -0.45
CA ARG A 140 -23.84 6.20 -1.05
C ARG A 140 -25.18 5.47 -0.91
N SER A 141 -25.70 5.43 0.31
CA SER A 141 -27.15 5.58 0.47
C SER A 141 -27.49 6.99 0.00
N LYS A 142 -28.24 7.08 -1.09
CA LYS A 142 -29.05 8.26 -1.40
C LYS A 142 -30.46 7.98 -0.93
#